data_AF-A0A2V5V452-F1
#
_entry.id   AF-A0A2V5V452-F1
#
_cell.length_a   1.000
_cell.length_b   1.000
_cell.length_c   1.000
_cell.angle_alpha   90.00
_cell.angle_beta   90.00
_cell.angle_gamma   90.00
#
_symmetry.space_group_name_H-M   'P 1'
#
loop_
_entity.id
_entity.type
_entity.pdbx_description
1 polymer ?
#
loop_
_entity_poly.entity_id
_entity_poly.type
_entity_poly.pdbx_seq_one_letter_code
_entity_poly.pdbx_strand_id
1 'polypeptide(L)'
;MNHDHAHRHLSATDPRLAALIARSRRYDIAPSLPIRPFDALAESIAYQQLNGKAAATIWSRVRALYPRRKYLNPKLVLATPDAQLRAAGLSRNKIAALKDLAAKTIDGTVPSGRALSRMSDDEIIARLITVRGIGRWTVEMLLLFDLGRPDVWPVDDYGVRKGFAKTFRRRK
;
A
#
# COMPACT_ATOMS: atom_id res chain seq x y z
N MET A 1 -15.01 -4.93 10.28
CA MET A 1 -16.03 -4.73 9.24
C MET A 1 -16.89 -5.98 9.16
N ASN A 2 -18.21 -5.87 8.99
CA ASN A 2 -19.05 -7.05 8.76
C ASN A 2 -18.99 -7.39 7.25
N HIS A 3 -18.34 -8.50 6.91
CA HIS A 3 -18.17 -8.96 5.52
C HIS A 3 -19.25 -9.97 5.09
N ASP A 4 -20.21 -10.30 5.93
CA ASP A 4 -21.22 -11.34 5.67
C ASP A 4 -22.11 -11.00 4.48
N HIS A 5 -22.39 -9.70 4.27
CA HIS A 5 -23.11 -9.25 3.08
C HIS A 5 -22.33 -9.57 1.79
N ALA A 6 -21.04 -9.24 1.74
CA ALA A 6 -20.19 -9.51 0.58
C ALA A 6 -20.05 -11.02 0.33
N HIS A 7 -19.85 -11.82 1.38
CA HIS A 7 -19.78 -13.27 1.24
C HIS A 7 -21.08 -13.87 0.67
N ARG A 8 -22.25 -13.43 1.16
CA ARG A 8 -23.54 -13.88 0.66
C ARG A 8 -23.74 -13.48 -0.81
N HIS A 9 -23.46 -12.23 -1.14
CA HIS A 9 -23.59 -11.72 -2.51
C HIS A 9 -22.70 -12.50 -3.49
N LEU A 10 -21.41 -12.65 -3.19
CA LEU A 10 -20.46 -13.37 -4.05
C LEU A 10 -20.81 -14.86 -4.18
N SER A 11 -21.22 -15.51 -3.08
CA SER A 11 -21.59 -16.92 -3.10
C SER A 11 -22.87 -17.17 -3.91
N ALA A 12 -23.82 -16.24 -3.88
CA ALA A 12 -25.04 -16.31 -4.70
C ALA A 12 -24.76 -16.03 -6.19
N THR A 13 -23.70 -15.28 -6.50
CA THR A 13 -23.37 -14.87 -7.87
C THR A 13 -22.65 -15.96 -8.67
N ASP A 14 -21.72 -16.70 -8.05
CA ASP A 14 -21.01 -17.79 -8.75
C ASP A 14 -20.64 -18.96 -7.81
N PRO A 15 -20.98 -20.22 -8.14
CA PRO A 15 -20.68 -21.38 -7.31
C PRO A 15 -19.17 -21.61 -7.10
N ARG A 16 -18.31 -21.16 -8.02
CA ARG A 16 -16.85 -21.24 -7.88
C ARG A 16 -16.34 -20.26 -6.83
N LEU A 17 -16.96 -19.07 -6.74
CA LEU A 17 -16.68 -18.10 -5.68
C LEU A 17 -17.18 -18.62 -4.33
N ALA A 18 -18.38 -19.22 -4.28
CA ALA A 18 -18.88 -19.88 -3.08
C ALA A 18 -17.90 -20.96 -2.57
N ALA A 19 -17.45 -21.84 -3.46
CA ALA A 19 -16.47 -22.88 -3.12
C ALA A 19 -15.10 -22.31 -2.72
N LEU A 20 -14.68 -21.17 -3.29
CA LEU A 20 -13.46 -20.48 -2.88
C LEU A 20 -13.59 -19.89 -1.47
N ILE A 21 -14.70 -19.22 -1.18
CA ILE A 21 -14.97 -18.63 0.15
C ILE A 21 -15.00 -19.73 1.21
N ALA A 22 -15.69 -20.85 0.96
CA ALA A 22 -15.84 -21.95 1.93
C ALA A 22 -14.50 -22.58 2.36
N ARG A 23 -13.49 -22.63 1.46
CA ARG A 23 -12.16 -23.18 1.76
C ARG A 23 -11.13 -22.14 2.22
N SER A 24 -11.47 -20.86 2.15
CA SER A 24 -10.53 -19.78 2.48
C SER A 24 -10.58 -19.47 3.97
N ARG A 25 -9.46 -19.03 4.54
CA ARG A 25 -9.47 -18.47 5.90
C ARG A 25 -10.31 -17.20 5.89
N ARG A 26 -11.02 -16.96 6.99
CA ARG A 26 -11.78 -15.71 7.17
C ARG A 26 -10.83 -14.53 7.05
N TYR A 27 -11.26 -13.54 6.27
CA TYR A 27 -10.58 -12.27 6.14
C TYR A 27 -10.80 -11.45 7.42
N ASP A 28 -9.72 -11.12 8.11
CA ASP A 28 -9.74 -10.36 9.37
C ASP A 28 -8.76 -9.18 9.31
N ILE A 29 -8.74 -8.47 8.18
CA ILE A 29 -7.93 -7.25 8.06
C ILE A 29 -8.73 -6.09 8.65
N ALA A 30 -8.18 -5.52 9.72
CA ALA A 30 -8.65 -4.27 10.26
C ALA A 30 -7.85 -3.11 9.62
N PRO A 31 -8.52 -2.04 9.17
CA PRO A 31 -7.84 -0.86 8.67
C PRO A 31 -6.96 -0.25 9.77
N SER A 32 -5.78 0.21 9.37
CA SER A 32 -4.82 0.84 10.28
C SER A 32 -5.26 2.27 10.60
N LEU A 33 -6.04 2.44 11.68
CA LEU A 33 -6.49 3.75 12.14
C LEU A 33 -5.60 4.30 13.28
N PRO A 34 -5.15 5.57 13.22
CA PRO A 34 -5.36 6.53 12.12
C PRO A 34 -4.43 6.27 10.92
N ILE A 35 -4.97 6.47 9.71
CA ILE A 35 -4.26 6.30 8.43
C ILE A 35 -3.08 7.26 8.34
N ARG A 36 -1.94 6.74 7.88
CA ARG A 36 -0.67 7.49 7.78
C ARG A 36 -0.08 7.29 6.39
N PRO A 37 -0.55 8.06 5.41
CA PRO A 37 -0.20 7.81 4.02
C PRO A 37 1.30 7.97 3.78
N PHE A 38 1.95 8.94 4.42
CA PHE A 38 3.39 9.09 4.29
C PHE A 38 4.16 7.86 4.77
N ASP A 39 3.90 7.39 6.00
CA ASP A 39 4.59 6.21 6.55
C ASP A 39 4.30 4.95 5.71
N ALA A 40 3.03 4.71 5.36
CA ALA A 40 2.61 3.54 4.59
C ALA A 40 3.22 3.53 3.17
N LEU A 41 3.20 4.66 2.48
CA LEU A 41 3.78 4.77 1.13
C LEU A 41 5.31 4.74 1.18
N ALA A 42 5.95 5.31 2.20
CA ALA A 42 7.40 5.24 2.38
C ALA A 42 7.87 3.80 2.63
N GLU A 43 7.14 3.05 3.46
CA GLU A 43 7.39 1.63 3.68
C GLU A 43 7.18 0.83 2.39
N SER A 44 6.09 1.09 1.67
CA SER A 44 5.82 0.45 0.38
C SER A 44 6.96 0.66 -0.62
N ILE A 45 7.46 1.88 -0.78
CA ILE A 45 8.62 2.20 -1.63
C ILE A 45 9.85 1.39 -1.20
N ALA A 46 10.12 1.26 0.10
CA ALA A 46 11.22 0.46 0.60
C ALA A 46 11.06 -1.03 0.27
N TYR A 47 9.83 -1.56 0.27
CA TYR A 47 9.51 -2.97 0.05
C TYR A 47 9.43 -3.40 -1.42
N GLN A 48 9.25 -2.46 -2.36
CA GLN A 48 9.16 -2.76 -3.79
C GLN A 48 10.32 -3.62 -4.30
N GLN A 49 10.00 -4.64 -5.11
CA GLN A 49 10.95 -5.50 -5.83
C GLN A 49 11.96 -6.24 -4.93
N LEU A 50 11.63 -6.50 -3.66
CA LEU A 50 12.46 -7.23 -2.71
C LEU A 50 11.67 -8.35 -2.04
N ASN A 51 12.37 -9.37 -1.53
CA ASN A 51 11.76 -10.28 -0.56
C ASN A 51 11.53 -9.56 0.78
N GLY A 52 10.54 -10.03 1.55
CA GLY A 52 10.11 -9.35 2.78
C GLY A 52 11.21 -9.20 3.83
N LYS A 53 12.13 -10.16 3.96
CA LYS A 53 13.24 -10.10 4.93
C LYS A 53 14.26 -9.02 4.57
N ALA A 54 14.63 -8.92 3.29
CA ALA A 54 15.53 -7.89 2.78
C ALA A 54 14.90 -6.50 2.93
N ALA A 55 13.63 -6.37 2.54
CA ALA A 55 12.88 -5.13 2.69
C ALA A 55 12.79 -4.66 4.15
N ALA A 56 12.42 -5.56 5.07
CA ALA A 56 12.35 -5.27 6.50
C ALA A 56 13.69 -4.82 7.08
N THR A 57 14.79 -5.44 6.65
CA THR A 57 16.15 -5.07 7.07
C THR A 57 16.51 -3.65 6.64
N ILE A 58 16.24 -3.31 5.37
CA ILE A 58 16.48 -1.96 4.84
C ILE A 58 15.59 -0.94 5.55
N TRP A 59 14.31 -1.25 5.72
CA TRP A 59 13.36 -0.37 6.39
C TRP A 59 13.75 -0.08 7.83
N SER A 60 14.18 -1.10 8.59
CA SER A 60 14.69 -0.93 9.95
C SER A 60 15.89 0.03 10.01
N ARG A 61 16.84 -0.11 9.07
CA ARG A 61 18.00 0.80 8.97
C ARG A 61 17.58 2.23 8.62
N VAL A 62 16.64 2.41 7.70
CA VAL A 62 16.09 3.74 7.37
C VAL A 62 15.40 4.36 8.60
N ARG A 63 14.60 3.59 9.33
CA ARG A 63 13.94 4.05 10.56
C ARG A 63 14.95 4.45 11.64
N ALA A 64 16.09 3.77 11.72
CA ALA A 64 17.16 4.06 12.67
C ALA A 64 17.90 5.39 12.41
N LEU A 65 17.74 6.00 11.23
CA LEU A 65 18.31 7.33 10.93
C LEU A 65 17.59 8.47 11.67
N TYR A 66 16.39 8.22 12.19
CA TYR A 66 15.53 9.23 12.80
C TYR A 66 15.36 8.96 14.30
N PRO A 67 15.03 9.99 15.10
CA PRO A 67 14.68 9.78 16.50
C PRO A 67 13.63 8.68 16.64
N ARG A 68 13.75 7.84 17.68
CA ARG A 68 12.79 6.76 17.97
C ARG A 68 11.41 7.35 18.25
N ARG A 69 10.68 7.60 17.17
CA ARG A 69 9.33 8.08 17.13
C ARG A 69 8.50 7.04 16.39
N LYS A 70 7.22 7.06 16.71
CA LYS A 70 6.26 6.18 16.07
C LYS A 70 6.18 6.42 14.56
N TYR A 71 6.48 7.64 14.10
CA TYR A 71 6.26 8.10 12.72
C TYR A 71 7.44 8.88 12.15
N LEU A 72 7.61 8.78 10.83
CA LEU A 72 8.57 9.59 10.09
C LEU A 72 8.09 11.04 9.95
N ASN A 73 9.03 11.97 10.01
CA ASN A 73 8.77 13.37 9.69
C ASN A 73 9.19 13.62 8.22
N PRO A 74 8.26 13.95 7.31
CA PRO A 74 8.58 14.23 5.91
C PRO A 74 9.68 15.27 5.75
N LYS A 75 9.71 16.32 6.59
CA LYS A 75 10.74 17.37 6.54
C LYS A 75 12.13 16.83 6.85
N LEU A 76 12.24 15.93 7.83
CA LEU A 76 13.52 15.29 8.16
C LEU A 76 13.96 14.37 7.03
N VAL A 77 13.04 13.55 6.50
CA VAL A 77 13.34 12.66 5.37
C VAL A 77 13.81 13.45 4.14
N LEU A 78 13.16 14.58 3.85
CA LEU A 78 13.54 15.46 2.75
C LEU A 78 14.90 16.12 2.97
N ALA A 79 15.27 16.43 4.21
CA ALA A 79 16.57 17.02 4.55
C ALA A 79 17.73 16.01 4.65
N THR A 80 17.46 14.71 4.86
CA THR A 80 18.51 13.68 5.02
C THR A 80 19.36 13.51 3.76
N PRO A 81 20.69 13.64 3.79
CA PRO A 81 21.53 13.45 2.60
C PRO A 81 21.31 12.09 1.92
N ASP A 82 21.27 12.07 0.59
CA ASP A 82 21.07 10.85 -0.20
C ASP A 82 22.09 9.76 0.12
N ALA A 83 23.33 10.14 0.45
CA ALA A 83 24.38 9.21 0.86
C ALA A 83 24.01 8.43 2.14
N GLN A 84 23.31 9.05 3.10
CA GLN A 84 22.86 8.37 4.31
C GLN A 84 21.73 7.38 4.01
N LEU A 85 20.77 7.78 3.16
CA LEU A 85 19.70 6.88 2.70
C LEU A 85 20.26 5.70 1.88
N ARG A 86 21.30 5.96 1.08
CA ARG A 86 22.02 4.93 0.31
C ARG A 86 22.73 3.94 1.23
N ALA A 87 23.39 4.43 2.28
CA ALA A 87 24.05 3.62 3.30
C ALA A 87 23.06 2.76 4.10
N ALA A 88 21.83 3.24 4.31
CA ALA A 88 20.75 2.45 4.91
C ALA A 88 20.24 1.31 4.00
N GLY A 89 20.61 1.32 2.71
CA GLY A 89 20.34 0.23 1.76
C GLY A 89 19.30 0.56 0.69
N LEU A 90 18.78 1.78 0.62
CA LEU A 90 17.89 2.19 -0.47
C LEU A 90 18.66 2.32 -1.79
N SER A 91 18.02 1.96 -2.91
CA SER A 91 18.55 2.25 -4.25
C SER A 91 18.34 3.73 -4.61
N ARG A 92 19.06 4.24 -5.62
CA ARG A 92 18.88 5.63 -6.10
C ARG A 92 17.43 5.93 -6.50
N ASN A 93 16.75 4.99 -7.16
CA ASN A 93 15.36 5.15 -7.55
C ASN A 93 14.42 5.22 -6.35
N LYS A 94 14.65 4.40 -5.31
CA LYS A 94 13.87 4.44 -4.07
C LYS A 94 14.13 5.71 -3.26
N ILE A 95 15.36 6.21 -3.27
CA ILE A 95 15.71 7.50 -2.66
C ILE A 95 14.94 8.63 -3.35
N ALA A 96 14.99 8.70 -4.68
CA ALA A 96 14.27 9.71 -5.44
C ALA A 96 12.74 9.65 -5.21
N ALA A 97 12.17 8.45 -5.17
CA ALA A 97 10.75 8.24 -4.85
C ALA A 97 10.40 8.69 -3.41
N LEU A 98 11.22 8.33 -2.42
CA LEU A 98 11.01 8.70 -1.03
C LEU A 98 11.12 10.22 -0.81
N LYS A 99 12.07 10.87 -1.49
CA LYS A 99 12.25 12.33 -1.47
C LYS A 99 11.07 13.05 -2.10
N ASP A 100 10.62 12.59 -3.26
CA ASP A 100 9.44 13.14 -3.94
C ASP A 100 8.18 12.96 -3.09
N LEU A 101 7.98 11.78 -2.49
CA LEU A 101 6.90 11.52 -1.53
C LEU A 101 6.96 12.51 -0.35
N ALA A 102 8.14 12.75 0.20
CA ALA A 102 8.31 13.68 1.31
C ALA A 102 7.98 15.12 0.92
N ALA A 103 8.45 15.59 -0.24
CA ALA A 103 8.14 16.91 -0.78
C ALA A 103 6.62 17.08 -1.01
N LYS A 104 6.00 16.12 -1.70
CA LYS A 104 4.55 16.09 -1.97
C LYS A 104 3.68 15.94 -0.72
N THR A 105 4.23 15.42 0.37
CA THR A 105 3.55 15.42 1.67
C THR A 105 3.60 16.79 2.32
N ILE A 106 4.69 17.53 2.14
CA ILE A 106 4.87 18.87 2.71
C ILE A 106 4.02 19.90 1.96
N ASP A 107 3.90 19.78 0.64
CA ASP A 107 3.09 20.71 -0.19
C ASP A 107 1.58 20.40 -0.19
N GLY A 108 1.18 19.25 0.37
CA GLY A 108 -0.23 18.85 0.50
C GLY A 108 -0.79 18.03 -0.68
N THR A 109 0.03 17.70 -1.68
CA THR A 109 -0.34 16.79 -2.78
C THR A 109 -0.71 15.41 -2.24
N VAL A 110 0.09 14.88 -1.31
CA VAL A 110 -0.25 13.68 -0.53
C VAL A 110 -1.18 14.09 0.61
N PRO A 111 -2.47 13.71 0.60
CA PRO A 111 -3.42 14.19 1.58
C PRO A 111 -3.13 13.63 2.98
N SER A 112 -3.58 14.33 4.03
CA SER A 112 -3.56 13.76 5.38
C SER A 112 -4.46 12.52 5.47
N GLY A 113 -4.22 11.63 6.44
CA GLY A 113 -5.08 10.46 6.66
C GLY A 113 -6.55 10.83 6.87
N ARG A 114 -6.83 11.96 7.55
CA ARG A 114 -8.19 12.49 7.73
C ARG A 114 -8.83 12.93 6.41
N ALA A 115 -8.06 13.53 5.52
CA ALA A 115 -8.54 13.94 4.20
C ALA A 115 -8.83 12.71 3.33
N LEU A 116 -7.93 11.72 3.32
CA LEU A 116 -8.11 10.47 2.59
C LEU A 116 -9.41 9.76 2.95
N SER A 117 -9.80 9.71 4.22
CA SER A 117 -11.06 9.08 4.66
C SER A 117 -12.33 9.71 4.04
N ARG A 118 -12.24 10.92 3.50
CA ARG A 118 -13.37 11.66 2.92
C ARG A 118 -13.34 11.74 1.40
N MET A 119 -12.24 11.31 0.78
CA MET A 119 -12.08 11.31 -0.66
C MET A 119 -12.63 10.02 -1.27
N SER A 120 -13.00 10.08 -2.54
CA SER A 120 -13.28 8.89 -3.36
C SER A 120 -11.98 8.17 -3.73
N ASP A 121 -12.09 6.89 -4.10
CA ASP A 121 -10.93 6.07 -4.47
C ASP A 121 -10.22 6.61 -5.73
N ASP A 122 -10.99 7.10 -6.71
CA ASP A 122 -10.44 7.71 -7.93
C ASP A 122 -9.66 9.00 -7.65
N GLU A 123 -10.15 9.85 -6.75
CA GLU A 123 -9.42 11.06 -6.35
C GLU A 123 -8.11 10.72 -5.63
N ILE A 124 -8.12 9.68 -4.79
CA ILE A 124 -6.92 9.22 -4.07
C ILE A 124 -5.91 8.68 -5.08
N ILE A 125 -6.34 7.83 -6.01
CA ILE A 125 -5.50 7.30 -7.09
C ILE A 125 -4.91 8.46 -7.90
N ALA A 126 -5.73 9.36 -8.42
CA ALA A 126 -5.29 10.46 -9.27
C ALA A 126 -4.22 11.34 -8.60
N ARG A 127 -4.34 11.60 -7.29
CA ARG A 127 -3.32 12.35 -6.55
C ARG A 127 -2.05 11.55 -6.30
N LEU A 128 -2.17 10.33 -5.80
CA LEU A 128 -1.01 9.58 -5.32
C LEU A 128 -0.14 9.01 -6.45
N ILE A 129 -0.70 8.75 -7.64
CA ILE A 129 0.10 8.31 -8.80
C ILE A 129 1.04 9.40 -9.34
N THR A 130 0.87 10.65 -8.93
CA THR A 130 1.80 11.74 -9.28
C THR A 130 3.12 11.63 -8.51
N VAL A 131 3.15 10.85 -7.43
CA VAL A 131 4.36 10.58 -6.66
C VAL A 131 5.23 9.58 -7.42
N ARG A 132 6.50 9.93 -7.60
CA ARG A 132 7.49 9.11 -8.28
C ARG A 132 7.56 7.73 -7.63
N GLY A 133 7.45 6.68 -8.45
CA GLY A 133 7.55 5.30 -7.99
C GLY A 133 6.28 4.77 -7.30
N ILE A 134 5.20 5.55 -7.25
CA ILE A 134 3.89 5.10 -6.78
C ILE A 134 2.99 4.90 -8.01
N GLY A 135 2.67 3.64 -8.29
CA GLY A 135 1.71 3.27 -9.33
C GLY A 135 0.32 3.02 -8.77
N ARG A 136 -0.65 2.85 -9.68
CA ARG A 136 -2.04 2.49 -9.33
C ARG A 136 -2.12 1.31 -8.35
N TRP A 137 -1.41 0.22 -8.63
CA TRP A 137 -1.37 -0.95 -7.74
C TRP A 137 -0.96 -0.60 -6.30
N THR A 138 0.06 0.26 -6.12
CA THR A 138 0.49 0.68 -4.78
C THR A 138 -0.61 1.47 -4.05
N VAL A 139 -1.34 2.31 -4.78
CA VAL A 139 -2.46 3.05 -4.20
C VAL A 139 -3.62 2.11 -3.86
N GLU A 140 -3.93 1.13 -4.72
CA GLU A 140 -4.96 0.12 -4.45
C GLU A 140 -4.63 -0.71 -3.19
N MET A 141 -3.36 -1.03 -2.94
CA MET A 141 -2.94 -1.68 -1.69
C MET A 141 -3.18 -0.78 -0.47
N LEU A 142 -2.91 0.53 -0.57
CA LEU A 142 -3.23 1.50 0.49
C LEU A 142 -4.74 1.57 0.73
N LEU A 143 -5.56 1.57 -0.34
CA LEU A 143 -7.01 1.59 -0.23
C LEU A 143 -7.54 0.34 0.50
N LEU A 144 -7.01 -0.84 0.16
CA LEU A 144 -7.41 -2.12 0.77
C LEU A 144 -6.96 -2.26 2.22
N PHE A 145 -5.68 -2.04 2.52
CA PHE A 145 -5.10 -2.41 3.81
C PHE A 145 -5.06 -1.26 4.82
N ASP A 146 -4.85 -0.02 4.37
CA ASP A 146 -4.80 1.14 5.27
C ASP A 146 -6.18 1.78 5.44
N LEU A 147 -6.93 1.97 4.33
CA LEU A 147 -8.25 2.59 4.37
C LEU A 147 -9.39 1.58 4.57
N GLY A 148 -9.17 0.29 4.30
CA GLY A 148 -10.22 -0.73 4.41
C GLY A 148 -11.37 -0.51 3.43
N ARG A 149 -11.09 0.02 2.23
CA ARG A 149 -12.10 0.22 1.18
C ARG A 149 -12.64 -1.14 0.72
N PRO A 150 -13.96 -1.37 0.77
CA PRO A 150 -14.53 -2.69 0.54
C PRO A 150 -14.67 -3.06 -0.95
N ASP A 151 -14.55 -2.09 -1.87
CA ASP A 151 -14.84 -2.26 -3.30
C ASP A 151 -13.64 -1.91 -4.19
N VAL A 152 -12.47 -2.45 -3.83
CA VAL A 152 -11.23 -2.27 -4.60
C VAL A 152 -10.79 -3.62 -5.17
N TRP A 153 -10.68 -3.70 -6.49
CA TRP A 153 -10.27 -4.90 -7.20
C TRP A 153 -8.98 -4.66 -8.00
N PRO A 154 -7.80 -5.01 -7.44
CA PRO A 154 -6.51 -4.69 -8.06
C PRO A 154 -6.21 -5.65 -9.22
N VAL A 155 -6.75 -5.35 -10.40
CA VAL A 155 -6.70 -6.20 -11.60
C VAL A 155 -5.28 -6.52 -12.08
N ASP A 156 -4.34 -5.63 -11.80
CA ASP A 156 -2.93 -5.80 -12.18
C ASP A 156 -2.13 -6.62 -11.16
N ASP A 157 -2.70 -6.92 -10.00
CA ASP A 157 -2.04 -7.71 -8.97
C ASP A 157 -1.81 -9.15 -9.46
N TYR A 158 -0.56 -9.60 -9.37
CA TYR A 158 -0.18 -10.93 -9.82
C TYR A 158 -0.90 -12.04 -9.04
N GLY A 159 -1.07 -11.86 -7.73
CA GLY A 159 -1.76 -12.80 -6.85
C GLY A 159 -3.23 -12.92 -7.21
N VAL A 160 -3.91 -11.78 -7.42
CA VAL A 160 -5.31 -11.73 -7.86
C VAL A 160 -5.48 -12.41 -9.23
N ARG A 161 -4.64 -12.05 -10.21
CA ARG A 161 -4.70 -12.67 -11.56
C ARG A 161 -4.49 -14.19 -11.51
N LYS A 162 -3.52 -14.65 -10.70
CA LYS A 162 -3.27 -16.09 -10.50
C LYS A 162 -4.43 -16.78 -9.78
N GLY A 163 -4.99 -16.17 -8.75
CA GLY A 163 -6.13 -16.68 -8.00
C GLY A 163 -7.38 -16.81 -8.88
N PHE A 164 -7.62 -15.80 -9.73
CA PHE A 164 -8.70 -15.81 -10.70
C PHE A 164 -8.53 -16.93 -11.74
N ALA A 165 -7.35 -17.01 -12.37
CA ALA A 165 -7.06 -18.06 -13.35
C ALA A 165 -7.26 -19.47 -12.77
N LYS A 166 -6.83 -19.72 -11.53
CA LYS A 166 -7.02 -21.00 -10.83
C LYS A 166 -8.49 -21.27 -10.52
N THR A 167 -9.23 -20.27 -10.06
CA THR A 167 -10.65 -20.42 -9.66
C THR A 167 -11.55 -20.66 -10.87
N PHE A 168 -11.29 -19.96 -11.98
CA PHE A 168 -12.13 -19.99 -13.18
C PHE A 168 -11.59 -20.87 -14.31
N ARG A 169 -10.50 -21.62 -14.06
CA ARG A 169 -9.84 -22.51 -15.04
C ARG A 169 -9.51 -21.80 -16.37
N ARG A 170 -9.21 -20.51 -16.32
CA ARG A 170 -8.75 -19.76 -17.50
C ARG A 170 -7.25 -19.99 -17.67
N ARG A 171 -6.82 -20.38 -18.86
CA ARG A 171 -5.39 -20.47 -19.21
C ARG A 171 -4.78 -19.07 -19.09
N LYS A 172 -3.56 -19.05 -18.57
CA LYS A 172 -2.74 -17.85 -18.41
C LYS A 172 -2.52 -17.13 -19.73
#